data_AF-A0A9N9MR76-F1
#
_entry.id   AF-A0A9N9MR76-F1
#
_cell.length_a   1.000
_cell.length_b   1.000
_cell.length_c   1.000
_cell.angle_alpha   90.00
_cell.angle_beta   90.00
_cell.angle_gamma   90.00
#
_symmetry.space_group_name_H-M   'P 1'
#
loop_
_entity.id
_entity.type
_entity.pdbx_description
1 polymer ?
#
loop_
_entity_poly.entity_id
_entity_poly.type
_entity_poly.pdbx_seq_one_letter_code
_entity_poly.pdbx_strand_id
1 'polypeptide(L)'
;MSLDFSGRRKRKKTAIRNEEVYCDKDRAAAVNMGSKDIKQSLKIKRKQERSTFLQIPEEAEPGNFLALGNYEMCRGDLQIAIDFMSKALELNPTEKNSLVARSKCYILLGQPENALKDAETALHVDKTFIKAIYQKAEALYYLGDFEHSLMYYHRGLHIRPDHQGFKLGVQKSQKAIENAIGSFLPSKSKEPSMRGVTPSSNQRSTPSVPTKSKSSNKPSRLLRELAADKDYLDNLMQNPNIKCKFKENDNTIEKCIKETVEYLNARQEFWRQQLPAHLK
;
A
#
# COMPACT_ATOMS: atom_id res chain seq x y z
N MET A 1 -57.07 102.20 -3.21
CA MET A 1 -56.47 100.94 -3.69
C MET A 1 -56.66 99.91 -2.61
N SER A 2 -57.54 98.95 -2.87
CA SER A 2 -58.04 97.96 -1.91
C SER A 2 -57.15 96.70 -1.89
N LEU A 3 -57.13 96.05 -0.73
CA LEU A 3 -56.49 94.77 -0.41
C LEU A 3 -56.93 93.63 -1.34
N ASP A 4 -56.06 92.65 -1.56
CA ASP A 4 -56.41 91.24 -1.34
C ASP A 4 -55.17 90.32 -1.24
N PHE A 5 -55.04 89.68 -0.07
CA PHE A 5 -54.10 88.61 0.22
C PHE A 5 -54.77 87.28 -0.12
N SER A 6 -54.33 86.60 -1.18
CA SER A 6 -54.71 85.19 -1.42
C SER A 6 -53.50 84.27 -1.23
N GLY A 7 -53.47 83.61 -0.07
CA GLY A 7 -52.46 82.62 0.27
C GLY A 7 -52.68 81.29 -0.45
N ARG A 8 -51.66 80.79 -1.16
CA ARG A 8 -51.53 79.37 -1.51
C ARG A 8 -50.23 78.81 -0.93
N ARG A 9 -50.34 78.13 0.21
CA ARG A 9 -49.25 77.34 0.80
C ARG A 9 -48.92 76.16 -0.13
N LYS A 10 -47.72 76.16 -0.73
CA LYS A 10 -47.18 74.98 -1.42
C LYS A 10 -46.83 73.92 -0.38
N ARG A 11 -47.58 72.80 -0.35
CA ARG A 11 -47.23 71.62 0.46
C ARG A 11 -45.88 71.07 0.01
N LYS A 12 -44.88 71.05 0.90
CA LYS A 12 -43.65 70.28 0.71
C LYS A 12 -44.02 68.80 0.65
N LYS A 13 -43.71 68.10 -0.44
CA LYS A 13 -43.78 66.63 -0.51
C LYS A 13 -42.72 66.09 0.45
N THR A 14 -43.13 65.49 1.55
CA THR A 14 -42.26 64.71 2.42
C THR A 14 -41.67 63.57 1.61
N ALA A 15 -40.34 63.50 1.50
CA ALA A 15 -39.66 62.36 0.93
C ALA A 15 -40.06 61.12 1.73
N ILE A 16 -40.71 60.16 1.07
CA ILE A 16 -41.04 58.87 1.66
C ILE A 16 -39.70 58.21 1.96
N ARG A 17 -39.37 58.11 3.25
CA ARG A 17 -38.24 57.31 3.71
C ARG A 17 -38.67 55.87 3.49
N ASN A 18 -38.26 55.27 2.38
CA ASN A 18 -38.43 53.85 2.16
C ASN A 18 -37.60 53.16 3.26
N GLU A 19 -38.25 52.76 4.35
CA GLU A 19 -37.69 51.81 5.29
C GLU A 19 -37.61 50.50 4.53
N GLU A 20 -36.41 50.16 4.06
CA GLU A 20 -36.13 48.85 3.46
C GLU A 20 -36.35 47.81 4.56
N VAL A 21 -37.58 47.29 4.65
CA VAL A 21 -37.94 46.21 5.57
C VAL A 21 -37.25 44.96 5.05
N TYR A 22 -36.09 44.72 5.63
CA TYR A 22 -35.26 43.57 5.34
C TYR A 22 -36.04 42.28 5.58
N CYS A 23 -36.44 41.60 4.51
CA CYS A 23 -37.19 40.36 4.61
C CYS A 23 -36.26 39.24 5.08
N ASP A 24 -36.77 38.25 5.82
CA ASP A 24 -35.96 37.12 6.29
C ASP A 24 -35.27 36.34 5.15
N LYS A 25 -35.80 36.44 3.93
CA LYS A 25 -35.18 35.93 2.70
C LYS A 25 -33.91 36.70 2.32
N ASP A 26 -33.91 38.02 2.44
CA ASP A 26 -32.75 38.87 2.17
C ASP A 26 -31.68 38.70 3.25
N ARG A 27 -32.11 38.44 4.50
CA ARG A 27 -31.26 38.01 5.62
C ARG A 27 -30.54 36.71 5.33
N ALA A 28 -31.30 35.69 4.95
CA ALA A 28 -30.74 34.40 4.57
C ALA A 28 -29.81 34.50 3.36
N ALA A 29 -30.16 35.33 2.36
CA ALA A 29 -29.33 35.56 1.18
C ALA A 29 -28.00 36.24 1.55
N ALA A 30 -28.01 37.28 2.38
CA ALA A 30 -26.79 37.96 2.79
C ALA A 30 -25.89 37.08 3.67
N VAL A 31 -26.45 36.27 4.57
CA VAL A 31 -25.69 35.28 5.36
C VAL A 31 -25.10 34.19 4.46
N ASN A 32 -25.86 33.72 3.47
CA ASN A 32 -25.38 32.75 2.50
C ASN A 32 -24.31 33.32 1.56
N MET A 33 -24.43 34.59 1.14
CA MET A 33 -23.40 35.28 0.35
C MET A 33 -22.15 35.51 1.20
N GLY A 34 -22.29 36.04 2.42
CA GLY A 34 -21.17 36.25 3.34
C GLY A 34 -20.45 34.95 3.69
N SER A 35 -21.18 33.85 3.92
CA SER A 35 -20.55 32.54 4.18
C SER A 35 -19.86 31.94 2.95
N LYS A 36 -20.36 32.18 1.72
CA LYS A 36 -19.67 31.81 0.48
C LYS A 36 -18.40 32.65 0.27
N ASP A 37 -18.47 33.96 0.49
CA ASP A 37 -17.32 34.87 0.39
C ASP A 37 -16.26 34.58 1.44
N ILE A 38 -16.64 34.21 2.67
CA ILE A 38 -15.71 33.75 3.71
C ILE A 38 -15.03 32.45 3.28
N LYS A 39 -15.77 31.48 2.73
CA LYS A 39 -15.17 30.23 2.23
C LYS A 39 -14.22 30.49 1.07
N GLN A 40 -14.57 31.37 0.15
CA GLN A 40 -13.76 31.71 -1.01
C GLN A 40 -12.51 32.50 -0.62
N SER A 41 -12.64 33.49 0.27
CA SER A 41 -11.50 34.23 0.82
C SER A 41 -10.57 33.33 1.63
N LEU A 42 -11.08 32.40 2.43
CA LEU A 42 -10.25 31.39 3.09
C LEU A 42 -9.54 30.47 2.09
N LYS A 43 -10.19 30.10 0.98
CA LYS A 43 -9.56 29.29 -0.09
C LYS A 43 -8.46 30.06 -0.81
N ILE A 44 -8.69 31.34 -1.11
CA ILE A 44 -7.70 32.25 -1.70
C ILE A 44 -6.55 32.47 -0.73
N LYS A 45 -6.82 32.74 0.55
CA LYS A 45 -5.82 32.89 1.60
C LYS A 45 -4.99 31.64 1.75
N ARG A 46 -5.61 30.45 1.79
CA ARG A 46 -4.86 29.16 1.79
C ARG A 46 -4.00 28.99 0.55
N LYS A 47 -4.48 29.40 -0.63
CA LYS A 47 -3.70 29.34 -1.88
C LYS A 47 -2.53 30.33 -1.86
N GLN A 48 -2.73 31.52 -1.30
CA GLN A 48 -1.70 32.55 -1.10
C GLN A 48 -0.69 32.13 -0.02
N GLU A 49 -1.15 31.54 1.07
CA GLU A 49 -0.33 30.91 2.12
C GLU A 49 0.51 29.78 1.51
N ARG A 50 -0.07 28.93 0.64
CA ARG A 50 0.69 27.90 -0.11
C ARG A 50 1.73 28.51 -1.03
N SER A 51 1.41 29.60 -1.74
CA SER A 51 2.38 30.27 -2.62
C SER A 51 3.47 31.04 -1.87
N THR A 52 3.16 31.59 -0.69
CA THR A 52 4.15 32.25 0.18
C THR A 52 5.02 31.23 0.89
N PHE A 53 4.47 30.07 1.25
CA PHE A 53 5.20 28.92 1.75
C PHE A 53 6.15 28.30 0.70
N LEU A 54 5.93 28.54 -0.60
CA LEU A 54 6.93 28.17 -1.62
C LEU A 54 8.18 29.08 -1.60
N GLN A 55 8.15 30.22 -0.90
CA GLN A 55 9.31 31.08 -0.63
C GLN A 55 10.03 30.68 0.67
N ILE A 56 10.34 29.39 0.83
CA ILE A 56 11.23 28.93 1.89
C ILE A 56 12.65 29.38 1.53
N PRO A 57 13.43 29.95 2.47
CA PRO A 57 14.83 30.27 2.24
C PRO A 57 15.56 29.04 1.69
N GLU A 58 16.39 29.23 0.67
CA GLU A 58 17.17 28.17 0.01
C GLU A 58 18.09 27.39 0.99
N GLU A 59 18.30 27.95 2.18
CA GLU A 59 19.05 27.39 3.31
C GLU A 59 18.24 26.48 4.25
N ALA A 60 16.99 26.14 3.92
CA ALA A 60 16.18 25.32 4.81
C ALA A 60 16.67 23.86 4.87
N GLU A 61 17.00 23.41 6.08
CA GLU A 61 17.36 22.03 6.39
C GLU A 61 16.34 21.01 5.85
N PRO A 62 16.76 19.82 5.36
CA PRO A 62 15.86 18.78 4.87
C PRO A 62 14.74 18.40 5.86
N GLY A 63 15.02 18.50 7.16
CA GLY A 63 14.05 18.25 8.22
C GLY A 63 12.88 19.24 8.25
N ASN A 64 13.08 20.49 7.85
CA ASN A 64 12.01 21.48 7.76
C ASN A 64 11.04 21.11 6.64
N PHE A 65 11.55 20.80 5.46
CA PHE A 65 10.72 20.35 4.34
C PHE A 65 9.91 19.09 4.67
N LEU A 66 10.50 18.14 5.41
CA LEU A 66 9.78 16.97 5.91
C LEU A 66 8.65 17.35 6.88
N ALA A 67 8.90 18.25 7.84
CA ALA A 67 7.88 18.70 8.79
C ALA A 67 6.71 19.39 8.07
N LEU A 68 7.03 20.23 7.09
CA LEU A 68 6.09 20.93 6.23
C LEU A 68 5.27 19.97 5.35
N GLY A 69 5.92 18.98 4.75
CA GLY A 69 5.24 17.92 4.00
C GLY A 69 4.29 17.10 4.88
N ASN A 70 4.69 16.78 6.11
CA ASN A 70 3.82 16.09 7.06
C ASN A 70 2.62 16.96 7.48
N TYR A 71 2.81 18.26 7.65
CA TYR A 71 1.73 19.20 7.95
C TYR A 71 0.68 19.23 6.83
N GLU A 72 1.12 19.35 5.56
CA GLU A 72 0.21 19.34 4.42
C GLU A 72 -0.46 17.97 4.19
N MET A 73 0.26 16.87 4.46
CA MET A 73 -0.34 15.53 4.48
C MET A 73 -1.48 15.44 5.51
N CYS A 74 -1.33 16.02 6.71
CA CYS A 74 -2.39 16.08 7.72
C CYS A 74 -3.58 16.96 7.28
N ARG A 75 -3.38 17.93 6.39
CA ARG A 75 -4.45 18.75 5.81
C ARG A 75 -5.16 18.09 4.64
N GLY A 76 -4.63 16.98 4.15
CA GLY A 76 -5.16 16.23 3.00
C GLY A 76 -4.64 16.70 1.64
N ASP A 77 -3.73 17.68 1.62
CA ASP A 77 -3.12 18.20 0.39
C ASP A 77 -1.90 17.35 -0.02
N LEU A 78 -2.17 16.12 -0.45
CA LEU A 78 -1.12 15.11 -0.71
C LEU A 78 -0.11 15.51 -1.78
N GLN A 79 -0.52 16.23 -2.83
CA GLN A 79 0.42 16.66 -3.87
C GLN A 79 1.42 17.69 -3.36
N ILE A 80 0.95 18.63 -2.55
CA ILE A 80 1.82 19.64 -1.94
C ILE A 80 2.77 18.97 -0.95
N ALA A 81 2.30 17.97 -0.20
CA ALA A 81 3.15 17.18 0.67
C ALA A 81 4.29 16.48 -0.10
N ILE A 82 3.99 15.91 -1.27
CA ILE A 82 4.99 15.29 -2.16
C ILE A 82 5.99 16.31 -2.67
N ASP A 83 5.56 17.52 -3.04
CA ASP A 83 6.47 18.58 -3.50
C ASP A 83 7.48 18.94 -2.40
N PHE A 84 7.03 19.12 -1.15
CA PHE A 84 7.95 19.40 -0.04
C PHE A 84 8.89 18.24 0.25
N MET A 85 8.39 17.00 0.26
CA MET A 85 9.24 15.83 0.45
C MET A 85 10.24 15.64 -0.70
N SER A 86 9.87 16.04 -1.92
CA SER A 86 10.78 15.99 -3.07
C SER A 86 11.89 17.03 -2.94
N LYS A 87 11.59 18.26 -2.51
CA LYS A 87 12.61 19.25 -2.15
C LYS A 87 13.53 18.78 -1.02
N ALA A 88 12.98 18.10 -0.01
CA ALA A 88 13.80 17.50 1.06
C ALA A 88 14.80 16.47 0.50
N LEU A 89 14.37 15.69 -0.50
CA LEU A 89 15.18 14.66 -1.15
C LEU A 89 16.15 15.22 -2.20
N GLU A 90 15.87 16.37 -2.79
CA GLU A 90 16.83 17.12 -3.62
C GLU A 90 18.03 17.57 -2.78
N LEU A 91 17.78 18.04 -1.55
CA LEU A 91 18.82 18.43 -0.61
C LEU A 91 19.54 17.23 0.01
N ASN A 92 18.80 16.17 0.36
CA ASN A 92 19.38 14.93 0.87
C ASN A 92 18.67 13.69 0.30
N PRO A 93 19.22 13.09 -0.78
CA PRO A 93 18.63 11.93 -1.44
C PRO A 93 18.54 10.66 -0.57
N THR A 94 19.31 10.62 0.52
CA THR A 94 19.40 9.44 1.41
C THR A 94 18.53 9.57 2.67
N GLU A 95 17.75 10.64 2.78
CA GLU A 95 16.91 10.87 3.95
C GLU A 95 15.70 9.91 3.97
N LYS A 96 15.79 8.91 4.84
CA LYS A 96 14.87 7.78 4.89
C LYS A 96 13.44 8.17 5.27
N ASN A 97 13.25 9.18 6.13
CA ASN A 97 11.90 9.55 6.57
C ASN A 97 11.11 10.24 5.46
N SER A 98 11.75 11.05 4.62
CA SER A 98 11.16 11.74 3.47
C SER A 98 10.78 10.73 2.40
N LEU A 99 11.64 9.75 2.12
CA LEU A 99 11.30 8.63 1.24
C LEU A 99 10.05 7.88 1.73
N VAL A 100 10.00 7.53 3.02
CA VAL A 100 8.84 6.84 3.62
C VAL A 100 7.58 7.70 3.62
N ALA A 101 7.70 8.99 3.92
CA ALA A 101 6.57 9.90 3.97
C ALA A 101 6.01 10.15 2.55
N ARG A 102 6.89 10.26 1.54
CA ARG A 102 6.50 10.43 0.14
C ARG A 102 5.85 9.17 -0.41
N SER A 103 6.41 7.99 -0.10
CA SER A 103 5.80 6.69 -0.39
C SER A 103 4.38 6.56 0.17
N LYS A 104 4.17 6.98 1.43
CA LYS A 104 2.83 7.02 2.03
C LYS A 104 1.87 7.92 1.25
N CYS A 105 2.32 9.11 0.83
CA CYS A 105 1.50 10.03 0.03
C CYS A 105 1.15 9.42 -1.34
N TYR A 106 2.10 8.72 -1.99
CA TYR A 106 1.84 8.02 -3.24
C TYR A 106 0.80 6.90 -3.10
N ILE A 107 0.84 6.11 -2.02
CA ILE A 107 -0.21 5.12 -1.74
C ILE A 107 -1.58 5.78 -1.63
N LEU A 108 -1.67 6.89 -0.88
CA LEU A 108 -2.93 7.62 -0.68
C LEU A 108 -3.46 8.25 -1.99
N LEU A 109 -2.58 8.56 -2.94
CA LEU A 109 -2.95 9.05 -4.28
C LEU A 109 -3.25 7.92 -5.29
N GLY A 110 -3.15 6.65 -4.88
CA GLY A 110 -3.36 5.51 -5.78
C GLY A 110 -2.20 5.25 -6.75
N GLN A 111 -0.98 5.65 -6.38
CA GLN A 111 0.25 5.45 -7.17
C GLN A 111 1.22 4.47 -6.47
N PRO A 112 0.87 3.19 -6.29
CA PRO A 112 1.66 2.27 -5.49
C PRO A 112 3.02 1.91 -6.12
N GLU A 113 3.19 2.05 -7.44
CA GLU A 113 4.49 1.85 -8.11
C GLU A 113 5.55 2.87 -7.65
N ASN A 114 5.18 4.15 -7.56
CA ASN A 114 6.07 5.20 -7.07
C ASN A 114 6.36 5.01 -5.59
N ALA A 115 5.36 4.59 -4.82
CA ALA A 115 5.53 4.25 -3.41
C ALA A 115 6.49 3.09 -3.19
N LEU A 116 6.48 2.08 -4.06
CA LEU A 116 7.38 0.93 -3.99
C LEU A 116 8.83 1.38 -4.23
N LYS A 117 9.08 2.20 -5.25
CA LYS A 117 10.42 2.74 -5.54
C LYS A 117 10.99 3.48 -4.34
N ASP A 118 10.22 4.37 -3.73
CA ASP A 118 10.64 5.12 -2.54
C ASP A 118 10.87 4.23 -1.31
N ALA A 119 10.04 3.20 -1.11
CA ALA A 119 10.26 2.25 -0.04
C ALA A 119 11.53 1.40 -0.27
N GLU A 120 11.82 1.05 -1.51
CA GLU A 120 13.02 0.30 -1.89
C GLU A 120 14.30 1.11 -1.73
N THR A 121 14.31 2.37 -2.14
CA THR A 121 15.44 3.27 -1.92
C THR A 121 15.69 3.47 -0.42
N ALA A 122 14.64 3.65 0.39
CA ALA A 122 14.77 3.75 1.84
C ALA A 122 15.38 2.47 2.46
N LEU A 123 14.98 1.30 1.98
CA LEU A 123 15.55 0.00 2.40
C LEU A 123 16.96 -0.24 1.86
N HIS A 124 17.32 0.39 0.75
CA HIS A 124 18.68 0.32 0.23
C HIS A 124 19.65 1.07 1.15
N VAL A 125 19.23 2.23 1.65
CA VAL A 125 19.97 3.02 2.65
C VAL A 125 20.01 2.30 4.00
N ASP A 126 18.88 1.76 4.47
CA ASP A 126 18.80 1.00 5.72
C ASP A 126 17.83 -0.18 5.62
N LYS A 127 18.41 -1.37 5.53
CA LYS A 127 17.67 -2.64 5.37
C LYS A 127 16.82 -3.02 6.59
N THR A 128 17.05 -2.37 7.74
CA THR A 128 16.36 -2.64 9.00
C THR A 128 15.33 -1.57 9.34
N PHE A 129 15.16 -0.57 8.48
CA PHE A 129 14.25 0.53 8.75
C PHE A 129 12.78 0.07 8.69
N ILE A 130 12.21 -0.12 9.88
CA ILE A 130 10.87 -0.72 10.09
C ILE A 130 9.78 0.02 9.30
N LYS A 131 9.82 1.36 9.26
CA LYS A 131 8.82 2.15 8.53
C LYS A 131 8.89 1.89 7.01
N ALA A 132 10.09 1.72 6.44
CA ALA A 132 10.23 1.41 5.02
C ALA A 132 9.83 -0.04 4.70
N ILE A 133 10.09 -1.00 5.61
CA ILE A 133 9.57 -2.38 5.47
C ILE A 133 8.04 -2.34 5.41
N TYR A 134 7.41 -1.56 6.29
CA TYR A 134 5.96 -1.38 6.30
C TYR A 134 5.44 -0.76 5.00
N GLN A 135 6.05 0.34 4.54
CA GLN A 135 5.63 0.99 3.29
C GLN A 135 5.83 0.10 2.06
N LYS A 136 6.90 -0.70 2.01
CA LYS A 136 7.09 -1.68 0.93
C LYS A 136 5.98 -2.73 0.94
N ALA A 137 5.61 -3.25 2.11
CA ALA A 137 4.53 -4.22 2.23
C ALA A 137 3.17 -3.63 1.79
N GLU A 138 2.85 -2.39 2.20
CA GLU A 138 1.65 -1.69 1.76
C GLU A 138 1.67 -1.43 0.25
N ALA A 139 2.77 -0.94 -0.32
CA ALA A 139 2.88 -0.70 -1.76
C ALA A 139 2.67 -2.00 -2.57
N LEU A 140 3.26 -3.12 -2.15
CA LEU A 140 3.04 -4.44 -2.77
C LEU A 140 1.58 -4.90 -2.65
N TYR A 141 0.94 -4.66 -1.50
CA TYR A 141 -0.47 -4.98 -1.30
C TYR A 141 -1.37 -4.22 -2.30
N TYR A 142 -1.12 -2.92 -2.48
CA TYR A 142 -1.88 -2.10 -3.42
C TYR A 142 -1.56 -2.40 -4.90
N LEU A 143 -0.40 -3.00 -5.19
CA LEU A 143 -0.07 -3.56 -6.51
C LEU A 143 -0.75 -4.91 -6.78
N GLY A 144 -1.36 -5.54 -5.77
CA GLY A 144 -1.96 -6.88 -5.87
C GLY A 144 -0.97 -8.03 -5.66
N ASP A 145 0.29 -7.74 -5.33
CA ASP A 145 1.30 -8.74 -5.00
C ASP A 145 1.19 -9.14 -3.51
N PHE A 146 0.11 -9.87 -3.20
CA PHE A 146 -0.24 -10.21 -1.83
C PHE A 146 0.75 -11.17 -1.17
N GLU A 147 1.40 -12.04 -1.93
CA GLU A 147 2.40 -13.00 -1.43
C GLU A 147 3.65 -12.28 -0.92
N HIS A 148 4.23 -11.40 -1.74
CA HIS A 148 5.40 -10.63 -1.31
C HIS A 148 5.02 -9.63 -0.23
N SER A 149 3.83 -9.01 -0.30
CA SER A 149 3.31 -8.16 0.77
C SER A 149 3.26 -8.89 2.11
N LEU A 150 2.69 -10.10 2.14
CA LEU A 150 2.60 -10.96 3.33
C LEU A 150 4.00 -11.28 3.89
N MET A 151 4.95 -11.64 3.02
CA MET A 151 6.34 -11.89 3.41
C MET A 151 6.96 -10.67 4.11
N TYR A 152 6.82 -9.46 3.55
CA TYR A 152 7.38 -8.25 4.15
C TYR A 152 6.65 -7.87 5.45
N TYR A 153 5.33 -8.13 5.57
CA TYR A 153 4.64 -7.93 6.84
C TYR A 153 5.17 -8.85 7.94
N HIS A 154 5.41 -10.14 7.64
CA HIS A 154 6.03 -11.07 8.57
C HIS A 154 7.46 -10.66 8.94
N ARG A 155 8.27 -10.22 7.98
CA ARG A 155 9.61 -9.68 8.24
C ARG A 155 9.56 -8.50 9.22
N GLY A 156 8.58 -7.61 9.08
CA GLY A 156 8.35 -6.52 10.04
C GLY A 156 7.98 -7.01 11.43
N LEU A 157 7.10 -8.02 11.54
CA LEU A 157 6.73 -8.64 12.82
C LEU A 157 7.90 -9.33 13.51
N HIS A 158 8.82 -9.94 12.76
CA HIS A 158 10.04 -10.51 13.35
C HIS A 158 10.91 -9.45 14.04
N ILE A 159 10.91 -8.21 13.55
CA ILE A 159 11.68 -7.09 14.15
C ILE A 159 10.86 -6.40 15.26
N ARG A 160 9.55 -6.21 15.05
CA ARG A 160 8.62 -5.60 16.02
C ARG A 160 7.34 -6.43 16.14
N PRO A 161 7.32 -7.45 17.03
CA PRO A 161 6.17 -8.33 17.19
C PRO A 161 4.87 -7.62 17.62
N ASP A 162 4.98 -6.49 18.33
CA ASP A 162 3.83 -5.77 18.89
C ASP A 162 3.22 -4.72 17.96
N HIS A 163 3.81 -4.50 16.79
CA HIS A 163 3.37 -3.44 15.90
C HIS A 163 2.09 -3.83 15.16
N GLN A 164 0.96 -3.25 15.60
CA GLN A 164 -0.39 -3.57 15.13
C GLN A 164 -0.56 -3.47 13.61
N GLY A 165 0.07 -2.48 12.97
CA GLY A 165 -0.01 -2.32 11.51
C GLY A 165 0.45 -3.56 10.75
N PHE A 166 1.51 -4.24 11.21
CA PHE A 166 1.97 -5.45 10.54
C PHE A 166 1.01 -6.63 10.79
N LYS A 167 0.44 -6.76 11.99
CA LYS A 167 -0.56 -7.80 12.29
C LYS A 167 -1.79 -7.66 11.39
N LEU A 168 -2.27 -6.42 11.22
CA LEU A 168 -3.38 -6.11 10.31
C LEU A 168 -3.00 -6.36 8.85
N GLY A 169 -1.78 -5.98 8.44
CA GLY A 169 -1.25 -6.24 7.10
C GLY A 169 -1.21 -7.74 6.75
N VAL A 170 -0.77 -8.58 7.69
CA VAL A 170 -0.81 -10.05 7.56
C VAL A 170 -2.24 -10.54 7.32
N GLN A 171 -3.19 -10.14 8.16
CA GLN A 171 -4.60 -10.56 8.04
C GLN A 171 -5.21 -10.11 6.70
N LYS A 172 -4.96 -8.85 6.29
CA LYS A 172 -5.43 -8.31 5.01
C LYS A 172 -4.86 -9.11 3.84
N SER A 173 -3.56 -9.39 3.85
CA SER A 173 -2.87 -10.10 2.76
C SER A 173 -3.32 -11.55 2.68
N GLN A 174 -3.43 -12.25 3.81
CA GLN A 174 -3.96 -13.63 3.86
C GLN A 174 -5.37 -13.71 3.28
N LYS A 175 -6.27 -12.83 3.73
CA LYS A 175 -7.63 -12.77 3.22
C LYS A 175 -7.68 -12.45 1.72
N ALA A 176 -6.81 -11.56 1.23
CA ALA A 176 -6.71 -11.24 -0.19
C ALA A 176 -6.25 -12.45 -1.01
N ILE A 177 -5.27 -13.23 -0.51
CA ILE A 177 -4.81 -14.48 -1.13
C ILE A 177 -5.92 -15.53 -1.14
N GLU A 178 -6.59 -15.76 -0.01
CA GLU A 178 -7.71 -16.70 0.09
C GLU A 178 -8.84 -16.35 -0.88
N ASN A 179 -9.18 -15.07 -0.99
CA ASN A 179 -10.17 -14.59 -1.95
C ASN A 179 -9.72 -14.77 -3.40
N ALA A 180 -8.42 -14.57 -3.70
CA ALA A 180 -7.85 -14.73 -5.04
C ALA A 180 -7.79 -16.20 -5.49
N ILE A 181 -7.49 -17.12 -4.56
CA ILE A 181 -7.49 -18.57 -4.83
C ILE A 181 -8.93 -19.10 -4.97
N GLY A 182 -9.91 -18.40 -4.39
CA GLY A 182 -11.27 -18.89 -4.22
C GLY A 182 -11.28 -19.95 -3.11
N SER A 183 -12.31 -19.95 -2.27
CA SER A 183 -12.41 -20.88 -1.14
C SER A 183 -12.61 -22.33 -1.62
N PHE A 184 -11.58 -23.00 -2.12
CA PHE A 184 -11.49 -24.45 -2.15
C PHE A 184 -11.03 -24.94 -0.77
N LEU A 185 -11.82 -24.63 0.25
CA LEU A 185 -11.79 -25.45 1.45
C LEU A 185 -12.76 -26.60 1.19
N PRO A 186 -12.31 -27.87 1.17
CA PRO A 186 -13.25 -28.97 1.32
C PRO A 186 -14.00 -28.71 2.61
N SER A 187 -15.33 -28.68 2.53
CA SER A 187 -16.22 -28.53 3.68
C SER A 187 -15.67 -29.37 4.82
N LYS A 188 -15.28 -28.75 5.93
CA LYS A 188 -15.04 -29.49 7.17
C LYS A 188 -16.34 -30.21 7.48
N SER A 189 -16.41 -31.49 7.13
CA SER A 189 -17.36 -32.42 7.69
C SER A 189 -17.13 -32.36 9.20
N LYS A 190 -18.14 -31.88 9.91
CA LYS A 190 -18.22 -31.99 11.35
C LYS A 190 -18.19 -33.48 11.67
N GLU A 191 -17.12 -33.97 12.29
CA GLU A 191 -17.20 -35.18 13.09
C GLU A 191 -17.13 -34.84 14.59
N PRO A 192 -17.95 -35.49 15.43
CA PRO A 192 -18.10 -35.14 16.83
C PRO A 192 -16.98 -35.72 17.67
N SER A 193 -16.65 -35.01 18.74
CA SER A 193 -15.75 -35.42 19.81
C SER A 193 -16.09 -36.80 20.40
N MET A 194 -15.09 -37.68 20.54
CA MET A 194 -15.04 -38.66 21.63
C MET A 194 -13.60 -38.80 22.18
N ARG A 195 -13.55 -39.17 23.47
CA ARG A 195 -12.54 -38.90 24.51
C ARG A 195 -11.49 -40.03 24.65
N GLY A 196 -10.31 -39.66 25.19
CA GLY A 196 -9.38 -40.55 25.94
C GLY A 196 -8.26 -41.16 25.08
N VAL A 197 -6.98 -41.29 25.48
CA VAL A 197 -6.26 -41.29 26.77
C VAL A 197 -4.76 -40.97 26.51
N THR A 198 -4.09 -40.36 27.48
CA THR A 198 -2.67 -39.91 27.59
C THR A 198 -1.61 -41.05 27.66
N PRO A 199 -0.29 -40.82 27.94
CA PRO A 199 0.67 -39.75 27.58
C PRO A 199 2.05 -40.29 27.09
N SER A 200 2.96 -39.37 26.73
CA SER A 200 4.38 -39.35 27.18
C SER A 200 5.47 -39.30 26.08
N SER A 201 6.47 -38.45 26.40
CA SER A 201 7.90 -38.64 26.12
C SER A 201 8.50 -38.16 24.78
N ASN A 202 9.17 -37.00 24.92
CA ASN A 202 10.56 -36.71 24.56
C ASN A 202 10.99 -36.40 23.11
N GLN A 203 11.61 -35.22 23.04
CA GLN A 203 12.92 -34.91 22.43
C GLN A 203 12.98 -34.83 20.89
N ARG A 204 13.30 -33.63 20.37
CA ARG A 204 14.65 -33.22 19.89
C ARG A 204 14.90 -33.88 18.51
N SER A 205 15.19 -33.19 17.41
CA SER A 205 16.22 -32.18 17.21
C SER A 205 16.04 -31.62 15.80
N THR A 206 16.24 -30.32 15.63
CA THR A 206 16.70 -29.74 14.36
C THR A 206 18.10 -30.27 14.00
N PRO A 207 18.44 -30.32 12.70
CA PRO A 207 19.72 -29.72 12.33
C PRO A 207 19.57 -28.69 11.20
N SER A 208 20.12 -27.53 11.51
CA SER A 208 20.54 -26.44 10.64
C SER A 208 21.45 -26.86 9.48
N VAL A 209 21.30 -26.21 8.33
CA VAL A 209 22.36 -26.08 7.30
C VAL A 209 22.39 -24.63 6.77
N PRO A 210 23.58 -24.07 6.45
CA PRO A 210 23.84 -22.64 6.53
C PRO A 210 23.69 -21.89 5.21
N THR A 211 23.59 -20.57 5.38
CA THR A 211 23.69 -19.52 4.38
C THR A 211 25.04 -19.52 3.66
N LYS A 212 25.02 -19.41 2.33
CA LYS A 212 26.02 -18.63 1.56
C LYS A 212 25.37 -17.93 0.37
N SER A 213 25.51 -16.62 0.38
CA SER A 213 25.27 -15.66 -0.70
C SER A 213 26.31 -15.76 -1.82
N LYS A 214 25.91 -15.48 -3.07
CA LYS A 214 26.61 -14.60 -4.03
C LYS A 214 25.75 -14.35 -5.28
N SER A 215 25.75 -13.11 -5.75
CA SER A 215 25.08 -12.60 -6.95
C SER A 215 25.79 -13.00 -8.25
N SER A 216 25.03 -13.10 -9.35
CA SER A 216 25.33 -12.57 -10.68
C SER A 216 24.35 -13.15 -11.71
N ASN A 217 23.79 -12.30 -12.57
CA ASN A 217 22.87 -12.60 -13.68
C ASN A 217 23.20 -13.88 -14.46
N LYS A 218 22.29 -14.87 -14.43
CA LYS A 218 22.15 -16.00 -15.38
C LYS A 218 20.66 -16.42 -15.41
N PRO A 219 20.14 -16.94 -16.53
CA PRO A 219 18.71 -17.18 -16.70
C PRO A 219 18.18 -18.15 -15.64
N SER A 220 17.07 -17.74 -15.01
CA SER A 220 16.21 -18.46 -14.06
C SER A 220 16.91 -19.41 -13.07
N ARG A 221 17.36 -18.84 -11.94
CA ARG A 221 17.75 -19.58 -10.72
C ARG A 221 16.70 -20.64 -10.31
N LEU A 222 15.42 -20.35 -10.57
CA LEU A 222 14.27 -21.26 -10.39
C LEU A 222 14.39 -22.58 -11.15
N LEU A 223 14.88 -22.57 -12.39
CA LEU A 223 15.02 -23.80 -13.20
C LEU A 223 16.13 -24.71 -12.66
N ARG A 224 17.14 -24.14 -12.00
CA ARG A 224 18.22 -24.88 -11.34
C ARG A 224 17.76 -25.52 -10.03
N GLU A 225 16.87 -24.84 -9.30
CA GLU A 225 16.27 -25.35 -8.08
C GLU A 225 15.28 -26.50 -8.39
N LEU A 226 14.47 -26.36 -9.44
CA LEU A 226 13.55 -27.41 -9.91
C LEU A 226 14.24 -28.66 -10.49
N ALA A 227 15.47 -28.52 -11.01
CA ALA A 227 16.24 -29.67 -11.48
C ALA A 227 16.59 -30.63 -10.34
N ALA A 228 16.91 -30.10 -9.15
CA ALA A 228 17.17 -30.93 -7.97
C ALA A 228 15.92 -31.69 -7.52
N ASP A 229 14.74 -31.06 -7.62
CA ASP A 229 13.46 -31.69 -7.30
C ASP A 229 13.11 -32.80 -8.30
N LYS A 230 13.38 -32.59 -9.60
CA LYS A 230 13.24 -33.61 -10.64
C LYS A 230 14.15 -34.81 -10.37
N ASP A 231 15.43 -34.56 -10.11
CA ASP A 231 16.41 -35.63 -9.81
C ASP A 231 16.02 -36.41 -8.55
N TYR A 232 15.47 -35.72 -7.54
CA TYR A 232 14.94 -36.38 -6.34
C TYR A 232 13.76 -37.29 -6.66
N LEU A 233 12.80 -36.85 -7.48
CA LEU A 233 11.64 -37.65 -7.89
C LEU A 233 12.03 -38.86 -8.76
N ASP A 234 12.97 -38.68 -9.68
CA ASP A 234 13.49 -39.77 -10.52
C ASP A 234 14.22 -40.84 -9.67
N ASN A 235 15.00 -40.42 -8.67
CA ASN A 235 15.63 -41.34 -7.71
C ASN A 235 14.59 -42.02 -6.80
N LEU A 236 13.53 -41.29 -6.42
CA LEU A 236 12.44 -41.81 -5.62
C LEU A 236 11.68 -42.94 -6.37
N MET A 237 11.47 -42.79 -7.69
CA MET A 237 10.87 -43.79 -8.57
C MET A 237 11.70 -45.08 -8.68
N GLN A 238 13.01 -45.01 -8.52
CA GLN A 238 13.90 -46.18 -8.59
C GLN A 238 13.91 -47.01 -7.30
N ASN A 239 13.36 -46.49 -6.20
CA ASN A 239 13.38 -47.18 -4.91
C ASN A 239 12.39 -48.37 -4.89
N PRO A 240 12.87 -49.61 -4.59
CA PRO A 240 12.04 -50.81 -4.60
C PRO A 240 10.94 -50.81 -3.53
N ASN A 241 11.11 -50.04 -2.46
CA ASN A 241 10.12 -49.90 -1.39
C ASN A 241 8.86 -49.14 -1.80
N ILE A 242 8.92 -48.28 -2.83
CA ILE A 242 7.75 -47.59 -3.37
C ILE A 242 6.94 -48.52 -4.28
N LYS A 243 7.62 -49.43 -4.99
CA LYS A 243 6.97 -50.52 -5.75
C LYS A 243 6.34 -51.57 -4.85
N CYS A 244 6.85 -51.76 -3.65
CA CYS A 244 6.44 -52.83 -2.75
C CYS A 244 5.77 -52.29 -1.48
N LYS A 245 4.47 -51.90 -1.53
CA LYS A 245 3.53 -52.02 -0.39
C LYS A 245 2.09 -51.49 -0.54
N PHE A 246 1.55 -51.31 -1.75
CA PHE A 246 0.13 -50.98 -1.89
C PHE A 246 -0.58 -52.01 -2.76
N LYS A 247 -1.73 -52.52 -2.25
CA LYS A 247 -2.57 -53.50 -2.94
C LYS A 247 -3.02 -52.94 -4.29
N GLU A 248 -3.32 -53.86 -5.21
CA GLU A 248 -3.38 -53.77 -6.69
C GLU A 248 -4.11 -52.60 -7.36
N ASN A 249 -4.60 -51.57 -6.66
CA ASN A 249 -5.25 -50.39 -7.25
C ASN A 249 -4.80 -49.02 -6.68
N ASP A 250 -3.88 -48.96 -5.72
CA ASP A 250 -3.45 -47.69 -5.08
C ASP A 250 -2.08 -47.18 -5.60
N ASN A 251 -1.85 -47.21 -6.91
CA ASN A 251 -0.68 -46.58 -7.53
C ASN A 251 -0.84 -45.04 -7.68
N THR A 252 -1.60 -44.42 -6.78
CA THR A 252 -1.87 -42.97 -6.77
C THR A 252 -0.58 -42.16 -6.61
N ILE A 253 0.33 -42.64 -5.76
CA ILE A 253 1.63 -41.99 -5.52
C ILE A 253 2.52 -42.09 -6.76
N GLU A 254 2.63 -43.26 -7.38
CA GLU A 254 3.40 -43.44 -8.61
C GLU A 254 2.84 -42.57 -9.75
N LYS A 255 1.52 -42.49 -9.87
CA LYS A 255 0.84 -41.64 -10.84
C LYS A 255 1.11 -40.15 -10.60
N CYS A 256 0.98 -39.68 -9.36
CA CYS A 256 1.29 -38.28 -9.00
C CYS A 256 2.76 -37.94 -9.27
N ILE A 257 3.69 -38.86 -9.03
CA ILE A 257 5.11 -38.65 -9.34
C ILE A 257 5.32 -38.55 -10.87
N LYS A 258 4.68 -39.41 -11.67
CA LYS A 258 4.74 -39.32 -13.14
C LYS A 258 4.17 -38.02 -13.68
N GLU A 259 2.98 -37.63 -13.21
CA GLU A 259 2.31 -36.38 -13.62
C GLU A 259 3.16 -35.15 -13.26
N THR A 260 3.80 -35.15 -12.09
CA THR A 260 4.67 -34.03 -11.67
C THR A 260 5.96 -33.97 -12.48
N VAL A 261 6.59 -35.10 -12.81
CA VAL A 261 7.77 -35.15 -13.70
C VAL A 261 7.42 -34.69 -15.12
N GLU A 262 6.28 -35.12 -15.67
CA GLU A 262 5.79 -34.68 -16.97
C GLU A 262 5.53 -33.17 -17.00
N TYR A 263 4.88 -32.65 -15.96
CA TYR A 263 4.64 -31.21 -15.82
C TYR A 263 5.95 -30.39 -15.81
N LEU A 264 6.95 -30.84 -15.05
CA LEU A 264 8.26 -30.17 -14.97
C LEU A 264 8.97 -30.18 -16.34
N ASN A 265 8.90 -31.29 -17.07
CA ASN A 265 9.47 -31.39 -18.42
C ASN A 265 8.77 -30.46 -19.41
N ALA A 266 7.43 -30.44 -19.43
CA ALA A 266 6.66 -29.55 -20.29
C ALA A 266 6.96 -28.07 -20.00
N ARG A 267 7.13 -27.72 -18.72
CA ARG A 267 7.48 -26.36 -18.31
C ARG A 267 8.90 -25.99 -18.73
N GLN A 268 9.85 -26.91 -18.61
CA GLN A 268 11.23 -26.70 -19.07
C GLN A 268 11.28 -26.44 -20.58
N GLU A 269 10.53 -27.21 -21.38
CA GLU A 269 10.49 -27.05 -22.83
C GLU A 269 9.79 -25.76 -23.26
N PHE A 270 8.71 -25.38 -22.59
CA PHE A 270 8.05 -24.08 -22.80
C PHE A 270 9.04 -22.90 -22.64
N TRP A 271 9.85 -22.91 -21.59
CA TRP A 271 10.83 -21.84 -21.36
C TRP A 271 11.98 -21.87 -22.37
N ARG A 272 12.42 -23.05 -22.83
CA ARG A 272 13.38 -23.17 -23.94
C ARG A 272 12.86 -22.57 -25.23
N GLN A 273 11.57 -22.67 -25.51
CA GLN A 273 10.95 -22.08 -26.69
C GLN A 273 10.85 -20.55 -26.61
N GLN A 274 10.64 -20.00 -25.40
CA GLN A 274 10.57 -18.56 -25.15
C GLN A 274 11.94 -17.86 -25.11
N LEU A 275 13.05 -18.61 -25.09
CA LEU A 275 14.39 -18.03 -25.21
C LEU A 275 14.64 -17.55 -26.65
N PRO A 276 15.05 -16.29 -26.84
CA PRO A 276 15.32 -15.76 -28.19
C PRO A 276 16.52 -16.49 -28.82
N ALA A 277 16.49 -16.67 -30.14
CA ALA A 277 17.39 -17.58 -30.88
C ALA A 277 18.90 -17.30 -30.70
N HIS A 278 19.28 -16.09 -30.24
CA HIS A 278 20.66 -15.72 -29.97
C HIS A 278 21.20 -16.22 -28.62
N LEU A 279 20.37 -16.85 -27.79
CA LEU A 279 20.71 -17.44 -26.49
C LEU A 279 20.46 -18.96 -26.42
N LYS A 280 20.10 -19.60 -27.54
CA LYS A 280 19.90 -21.05 -27.65
C LYS A 280 21.21 -21.79 -27.90
#